data_AF-A0A3N5UDH5-F1
#
_entry.id   AF-A0A3N5UDH5-F1
#
_cell.length_a   1.000
_cell.length_b   1.000
_cell.length_c   1.000
_cell.angle_alpha   90.00
_cell.angle_beta   90.00
_cell.angle_gamma   90.00
#
_symmetry.space_group_name_H-M   'P 1'
#
loop_
_entity.id
_entity.type
_entity.pdbx_description
1 polymer ?
#
loop_
_entity_poly.entity_id
_entity_poly.type
_entity_poly.pdbx_seq_one_letter_code
_entity_poly.pdbx_strand_id
1 'polypeptide(L)'
;TPMIVQELRAHWDCFADLIRTNPWVDLRWQNGEWSETINGARVSPNFFSFWSERPWLGRPFAPDEDRPGAPPVIVLSHTFWKNRLGGDRGWIGKSLRVQNQYYTVIGVMPPNFRYPQYADFWLPAGDPEVKPADKDPKGSRFSFDSEIIARLAGGVSMKQAQAVLDVLAQRYEDEHRKSGYGYASLPLRPVREVFASADVQKTIPGFVGAMIFVLLIACANAANLSLARAEARQHELAIRGALGASRLRLLWQLLLESLLPALAGAAVGIGLTYWSFGLMERLVPLYLSRLRAMELDWQVLSYSVLVAVTSGLISGTFPAWYGATRPVANALKQTGVQATPGTLRNLYRRGLAVLEVSLAMVLLAGAGLMIQSVAHLLRSDPGLDPRNLVNVVIEPDLVKKYQKLEAKNLLVAEVQRRLIAVPGVEAVGIFIGYPGLRKYAITGQEESVELCAGASGIGTADAFKAMRTPLLRGRYFDDQDAGANATAVVVNETLARRCWPGENAIGKTIRPTDA
;
A
#
# COMPACT_ATOMS: atom_id res chain seq x y z
N THR A 1 -14.37 -21.70 4.53
CA THR A 1 -14.32 -20.38 5.20
C THR A 1 -15.23 -20.24 6.43
N PRO A 2 -16.54 -20.60 6.42
CA PRO A 2 -17.39 -20.49 7.63
C PRO A 2 -16.88 -21.33 8.81
N MET A 3 -16.35 -22.53 8.50
CA MET A 3 -15.85 -23.48 9.49
C MET A 3 -14.58 -23.00 10.21
N ILE A 4 -13.57 -22.48 9.51
CA ILE A 4 -12.37 -21.90 10.17
C ILE A 4 -12.73 -20.69 11.02
N VAL A 5 -13.64 -19.81 10.56
CA VAL A 5 -14.10 -18.68 11.39
C VAL A 5 -14.81 -19.18 12.65
N GLN A 6 -15.60 -20.25 12.54
CA GLN A 6 -16.24 -20.90 13.69
C GLN A 6 -15.24 -21.61 14.61
N GLU A 7 -14.23 -22.26 14.08
CA GLU A 7 -13.13 -22.91 14.83
C GLU A 7 -12.23 -21.88 15.52
N LEU A 8 -11.90 -20.78 14.85
CA LEU A 8 -11.17 -19.66 15.46
C LEU A 8 -12.03 -18.98 16.54
N ARG A 9 -13.34 -18.85 16.29
CA ARG A 9 -14.32 -18.48 17.32
C ARG A 9 -14.53 -19.56 18.38
N ALA A 10 -13.95 -20.75 18.28
CA ALA A 10 -13.95 -21.71 19.39
C ALA A 10 -12.76 -21.47 20.33
N HIS A 11 -11.76 -20.69 19.91
CA HIS A 11 -10.54 -20.36 20.67
C HIS A 11 -10.56 -18.90 21.18
N TRP A 12 -11.63 -18.51 21.89
CA TRP A 12 -11.78 -17.16 22.47
C TRP A 12 -10.67 -16.77 23.46
N ASP A 13 -9.94 -17.76 23.99
CA ASP A 13 -8.80 -17.53 24.88
C ASP A 13 -7.65 -16.77 24.18
N CYS A 14 -7.59 -16.82 22.84
CA CYS A 14 -6.55 -16.15 22.05
C CYS A 14 -7.07 -14.95 21.23
N PHE A 15 -8.32 -14.99 20.78
CA PHE A 15 -8.91 -13.96 19.91
C PHE A 15 -10.16 -13.34 20.55
N ALA A 16 -10.11 -12.03 20.83
CA ALA A 16 -11.20 -11.29 21.44
C ALA A 16 -12.33 -10.92 20.47
N ASP A 17 -12.00 -10.71 19.19
CA ASP A 17 -12.99 -10.43 18.14
C ASP A 17 -12.41 -10.82 16.77
N LEU A 18 -13.27 -11.14 15.81
CA LEU A 18 -12.85 -11.59 14.48
C LEU A 18 -13.87 -11.21 13.42
N ILE A 19 -13.37 -10.65 12.31
CA ILE A 19 -14.15 -10.29 11.13
C ILE A 19 -13.67 -11.04 9.91
N ARG A 20 -14.59 -11.26 8.98
CA ARG A 20 -14.32 -11.72 7.63
C ARG A 20 -14.59 -10.57 6.67
N THR A 21 -13.64 -10.31 5.78
CA THR A 21 -13.81 -9.35 4.69
C THR A 21 -13.34 -9.96 3.39
N ASN A 22 -14.12 -9.84 2.33
CA ASN A 22 -13.63 -9.99 0.96
C ASN A 22 -13.61 -8.59 0.36
N PRO A 23 -12.43 -7.97 0.27
CA PRO A 23 -12.34 -6.55 -0.07
C PRO A 23 -12.50 -6.29 -1.57
N TRP A 24 -12.62 -7.31 -2.43
CA TRP A 24 -12.64 -7.16 -3.89
C TRP A 24 -14.02 -7.52 -4.45
N VAL A 25 -14.98 -6.61 -4.34
CA VAL A 25 -16.29 -6.76 -4.96
C VAL A 25 -16.54 -5.61 -5.92
N ASP A 26 -16.43 -5.91 -7.22
CA ASP A 26 -16.71 -4.96 -8.29
C ASP A 26 -18.14 -5.17 -8.77
N LEU A 27 -18.97 -4.14 -8.69
CA LEU A 27 -20.34 -4.17 -9.19
C LEU A 27 -20.56 -3.04 -10.18
N ARG A 28 -21.51 -3.23 -11.08
CA ARG A 28 -21.87 -2.22 -12.07
C ARG A 28 -23.03 -1.38 -11.57
N TRP A 29 -22.85 -0.08 -11.39
CA TRP A 29 -23.94 0.83 -11.10
C TRP A 29 -24.36 1.60 -12.36
N GLN A 30 -25.68 1.72 -12.58
CA GLN A 30 -26.24 2.45 -13.72
C GLN A 30 -27.04 3.64 -13.20
N ASN A 31 -26.71 4.83 -13.70
CA ASN A 31 -27.40 6.07 -13.37
C ASN A 31 -28.34 6.53 -14.51
N GLY A 32 -28.91 5.58 -15.27
CA GLY A 32 -29.80 5.84 -16.40
C GLY A 32 -29.10 6.21 -17.72
N GLU A 33 -28.05 7.03 -17.69
CA GLU A 33 -27.34 7.48 -18.90
C GLU A 33 -26.04 6.71 -19.18
N TRP A 34 -25.31 6.35 -18.12
CA TRP A 34 -24.01 5.68 -18.22
C TRP A 34 -23.88 4.61 -17.14
N SER A 35 -22.98 3.68 -17.39
CA SER A 35 -22.67 2.58 -16.49
C SER A 35 -21.26 2.75 -15.93
N GLU A 36 -21.10 2.77 -14.62
CA GLU A 36 -19.79 2.80 -13.96
C GLU A 36 -19.58 1.57 -13.08
N THR A 37 -18.32 1.15 -12.94
CA THR A 37 -17.93 0.13 -11.97
C THR A 37 -17.72 0.80 -10.62
N ILE A 38 -18.42 0.32 -9.61
CA ILE A 38 -18.26 0.67 -8.21
C ILE A 38 -17.59 -0.48 -7.49
N ASN A 39 -16.69 -0.17 -6.56
CA ASN A 39 -15.93 -1.18 -5.84
C ASN A 39 -16.39 -1.24 -4.39
N GLY A 40 -16.38 -2.41 -3.79
CA GLY A 40 -16.88 -2.60 -2.44
C GLY A 40 -16.33 -3.85 -1.80
N ALA A 41 -16.82 -4.13 -0.59
CA ALA A 41 -16.38 -5.27 0.18
C ALA A 41 -17.55 -6.08 0.72
N ARG A 42 -17.38 -7.40 0.78
CA ARG A 42 -18.29 -8.29 1.51
C ARG A 42 -17.77 -8.46 2.91
N VAL A 43 -18.59 -8.18 3.91
CA VAL A 43 -18.15 -8.11 5.30
C VAL A 43 -19.07 -8.87 6.25
N SER A 44 -18.52 -9.38 7.35
CA SER A 44 -19.31 -9.98 8.42
C SER A 44 -20.14 -8.92 9.16
N PRO A 45 -21.25 -9.30 9.83
CA PRO A 45 -22.13 -8.35 10.53
C PRO A 45 -21.43 -7.45 11.56
N ASN A 46 -20.45 -8.01 12.26
CA ASN A 46 -19.65 -7.30 13.27
C ASN A 46 -18.54 -6.42 12.67
N PHE A 47 -18.45 -6.27 11.34
CA PHE A 47 -17.36 -5.54 10.69
C PHE A 47 -17.21 -4.10 11.16
N PHE A 48 -18.31 -3.33 11.18
CA PHE A 48 -18.23 -1.93 11.59
C PHE A 48 -17.94 -1.79 13.09
N SER A 49 -18.56 -2.62 13.92
CA SER A 49 -18.32 -2.65 15.37
C SER A 49 -16.89 -3.08 15.72
N PHE A 50 -16.28 -3.97 14.93
CA PHE A 50 -14.88 -4.38 15.11
C PHE A 50 -13.92 -3.20 14.99
N TRP A 51 -14.22 -2.25 14.09
CA TRP A 51 -13.49 -1.00 13.92
C TRP A 51 -13.93 0.11 14.89
N SER A 52 -14.84 -0.19 15.83
CA SER A 52 -15.46 0.79 16.71
C SER A 52 -16.20 1.91 15.97
N GLU A 53 -16.69 1.62 14.77
CA GLU A 53 -17.34 2.58 13.88
C GLU A 53 -18.81 2.22 13.68
N ARG A 54 -19.63 3.23 13.40
CA ARG A 54 -21.07 3.05 13.13
C ARG A 54 -21.50 3.90 11.95
N PRO A 55 -22.48 3.44 11.16
CA PRO A 55 -23.08 4.27 10.12
C PRO A 55 -23.58 5.60 10.70
N TRP A 56 -23.23 6.72 10.05
CA TRP A 56 -23.73 8.04 10.43
C TRP A 56 -25.23 8.16 10.12
N LEU A 57 -25.70 7.46 9.08
CA LEU A 57 -27.12 7.30 8.76
C LEU A 57 -27.49 5.82 8.76
N GLY A 58 -28.70 5.51 9.24
CA GLY A 58 -29.24 4.15 9.21
C GLY A 58 -28.62 3.24 10.27
N ARG A 59 -28.30 2.00 9.90
CA ARG A 59 -27.84 0.94 10.82
C ARG A 59 -26.78 0.03 10.17
N PRO A 60 -25.96 -0.68 10.98
CA PRO A 60 -25.09 -1.73 10.46
C PRO A 60 -25.90 -2.98 10.06
N PHE A 61 -25.20 -3.98 9.53
CA PHE A 61 -25.77 -5.29 9.21
C PHE A 61 -26.22 -6.02 10.49
N ALA A 62 -27.39 -6.65 10.42
CA ALA A 62 -27.88 -7.54 11.46
C ALA A 62 -27.30 -8.96 11.27
N PRO A 63 -27.15 -9.76 12.34
CA PRO A 63 -26.61 -11.13 12.24
C PRO A 63 -27.39 -12.04 11.29
N ASP A 64 -28.72 -11.85 11.19
CA ASP A 64 -29.59 -12.65 10.32
C ASP A 64 -29.42 -12.31 8.82
N GLU A 65 -28.78 -11.18 8.49
CA GLU A 65 -28.53 -10.73 7.12
C GLU A 65 -27.27 -11.37 6.50
N ASP A 66 -26.45 -12.06 7.30
CA ASP A 66 -25.26 -12.81 6.85
C ASP A 66 -25.59 -14.30 6.62
N ARG A 67 -26.78 -14.58 6.09
CA ARG A 67 -27.25 -15.93 5.76
C ARG A 67 -27.63 -16.02 4.28
N PRO A 68 -27.36 -17.17 3.62
CA PRO A 68 -27.80 -17.39 2.25
C PRO A 68 -29.32 -17.19 2.12
N GLY A 69 -29.75 -16.38 1.15
CA GLY A 69 -31.16 -16.07 0.92
C GLY A 69 -31.74 -14.94 1.78
N ALA A 70 -30.92 -14.28 2.61
CA ALA A 70 -31.35 -13.07 3.32
C ALA A 70 -31.69 -11.93 2.32
N PRO A 71 -32.56 -10.97 2.71
CA PRO A 71 -32.86 -9.81 1.89
C PRO A 71 -31.58 -9.04 1.50
N PRO A 72 -31.42 -8.64 0.22
CA PRO A 72 -30.25 -7.90 -0.22
C PRO A 72 -30.23 -6.50 0.37
N VAL A 73 -29.22 -6.24 1.20
CA VAL A 73 -28.99 -4.95 1.85
C VAL A 73 -27.59 -4.43 1.52
N ILE A 74 -27.45 -3.10 1.49
CA ILE A 74 -26.19 -2.42 1.17
C ILE A 74 -25.95 -1.27 2.15
N VAL A 75 -24.69 -1.11 2.57
CA VAL A 75 -24.22 0.07 3.29
C VAL A 75 -23.30 0.85 2.36
N LEU A 76 -23.48 2.16 2.25
CA LEU A 76 -22.74 3.00 1.31
C LEU A 76 -21.64 3.81 1.99
N SER A 77 -20.59 4.14 1.25
CA SER A 77 -19.60 5.12 1.68
C SER A 77 -20.19 6.53 1.63
N HIS A 78 -19.74 7.40 2.52
CA HIS A 78 -20.14 8.81 2.49
C HIS A 78 -19.83 9.47 1.14
N THR A 79 -18.70 9.11 0.53
CA THR A 79 -18.24 9.67 -0.75
C THR A 79 -19.19 9.30 -1.89
N PHE A 80 -19.57 8.03 -1.98
CA PHE A 80 -20.52 7.55 -2.98
C PHE A 80 -21.90 8.20 -2.78
N TRP A 81 -22.42 8.17 -1.55
CA TRP A 81 -23.70 8.79 -1.21
C TRP A 81 -23.75 10.30 -1.53
N LYS A 82 -22.70 11.06 -1.19
CA LYS A 82 -22.64 12.50 -1.44
C LYS A 82 -22.46 12.83 -2.91
N ASN A 83 -21.53 12.16 -3.59
CA ASN A 83 -21.12 12.54 -4.95
C ASN A 83 -21.99 11.93 -6.06
N ARG A 84 -22.61 10.76 -5.82
CA ARG A 84 -23.42 10.04 -6.82
C ARG A 84 -24.90 10.09 -6.53
N LEU A 85 -25.28 10.06 -5.25
CA LEU A 85 -26.67 10.04 -4.82
C LEU A 85 -27.18 11.41 -4.30
N GLY A 86 -26.37 12.46 -4.48
CA GLY A 86 -26.72 13.84 -4.13
C GLY A 86 -26.76 14.14 -2.63
N GLY A 87 -26.36 13.19 -1.77
CA GLY A 87 -26.40 13.37 -0.32
C GLY A 87 -27.81 13.40 0.28
N ASP A 88 -28.82 12.83 -0.39
CA ASP A 88 -30.19 12.78 0.13
C ASP A 88 -30.31 11.73 1.27
N ARG A 89 -30.79 12.17 2.44
CA ARG A 89 -31.06 11.27 3.59
C ARG A 89 -32.19 10.29 3.30
N GLY A 90 -33.07 10.61 2.35
CA GLY A 90 -34.16 9.76 1.90
C GLY A 90 -33.72 8.48 1.20
N TRP A 91 -32.43 8.27 0.94
CA TRP A 91 -31.92 7.00 0.40
C TRP A 91 -32.01 5.84 1.40
N ILE A 92 -32.03 6.11 2.72
CA ILE A 92 -32.19 5.04 3.71
C ILE A 92 -33.57 4.37 3.54
N GLY A 93 -33.57 3.05 3.34
CA GLY A 93 -34.75 2.24 3.06
C GLY A 93 -35.15 2.18 1.58
N LYS A 94 -34.52 2.96 0.69
CA LYS A 94 -34.76 2.87 -0.76
C LYS A 94 -33.94 1.76 -1.39
N SER A 95 -34.42 1.25 -2.53
CA SER A 95 -33.72 0.27 -3.33
C SER A 95 -32.74 0.94 -4.30
N LEU A 96 -31.47 0.59 -4.19
CA LEU A 96 -30.43 0.92 -5.16
C LEU A 96 -30.29 -0.26 -6.12
N ARG A 97 -30.46 0.00 -7.42
CA ARG A 97 -30.17 -1.01 -8.43
C ARG A 97 -28.67 -1.02 -8.68
N VAL A 98 -28.03 -2.13 -8.35
CA VAL A 98 -26.64 -2.39 -8.68
C VAL A 98 -26.60 -3.69 -9.46
N GLN A 99 -26.01 -3.65 -10.64
CA GLN A 99 -25.93 -4.76 -11.58
C GLN A 99 -27.33 -5.19 -12.00
N ASN A 100 -27.72 -6.43 -11.71
CA ASN A 100 -29.05 -6.96 -11.99
C ASN A 100 -29.89 -7.23 -10.74
N GLN A 101 -29.50 -6.65 -9.58
CA GLN A 101 -30.16 -6.83 -8.30
C GLN A 101 -30.50 -5.49 -7.64
N TYR A 102 -31.58 -5.49 -6.87
CA TYR A 102 -31.97 -4.36 -6.04
C TYR A 102 -31.49 -4.60 -4.62
N TYR A 103 -30.69 -3.67 -4.10
CA TYR A 103 -30.23 -3.67 -2.72
C TYR A 103 -30.92 -2.58 -1.93
N THR A 104 -31.44 -2.89 -0.75
CA THR A 104 -32.00 -1.87 0.14
C THR A 104 -30.86 -1.15 0.85
N VAL A 105 -30.78 0.17 0.70
CA VAL A 105 -29.77 0.99 1.38
C VAL A 105 -30.14 1.08 2.86
N ILE A 106 -29.36 0.44 3.73
CA ILE A 106 -29.65 0.40 5.17
C ILE A 106 -28.78 1.34 6.00
N GLY A 107 -27.68 1.85 5.42
CA GLY A 107 -26.80 2.78 6.13
C GLY A 107 -25.80 3.50 5.24
N VAL A 108 -25.26 4.60 5.77
CA VAL A 108 -24.14 5.36 5.18
C VAL A 108 -23.05 5.54 6.23
N MET A 109 -21.83 5.10 5.92
CA MET A 109 -20.67 5.24 6.80
C MET A 109 -20.20 6.69 6.92
N PRO A 110 -19.52 7.09 8.02
CA PRO A 110 -19.01 8.43 8.18
C PRO A 110 -17.91 8.75 7.14
N PRO A 111 -17.63 10.05 6.85
CA PRO A 111 -16.65 10.47 5.85
C PRO A 111 -15.23 9.91 6.03
N ASN A 112 -14.88 9.61 7.27
CA ASN A 112 -13.54 9.19 7.69
C ASN A 112 -13.38 7.66 7.62
N PHE A 113 -14.48 6.90 7.54
CA PHE A 113 -14.42 5.45 7.41
C PHE A 113 -14.16 5.06 5.96
N ARG A 114 -12.96 4.52 5.70
CA ARG A 114 -12.47 4.17 4.37
C ARG A 114 -11.78 2.82 4.37
N TYR A 115 -12.29 1.83 5.08
CA TYR A 115 -11.74 0.48 5.01
C TYR A 115 -12.74 -0.49 4.39
N PRO A 116 -12.38 -1.18 3.30
CA PRO A 116 -11.20 -0.97 2.44
C PRO A 116 -11.13 0.42 1.77
N GLN A 117 -9.94 0.89 1.41
CA GLN A 117 -9.67 2.29 0.96
C GLN A 117 -10.45 2.74 -0.28
N TYR A 118 -10.89 1.79 -1.08
CA TYR A 118 -11.58 2.00 -2.35
C TYR A 118 -13.06 1.56 -2.29
N ALA A 119 -13.58 1.22 -1.10
CA ALA A 119 -14.95 0.76 -0.96
C ALA A 119 -15.95 1.93 -1.08
N ASP A 120 -16.73 1.91 -2.16
CA ASP A 120 -17.93 2.71 -2.36
C ASP A 120 -19.13 2.14 -1.59
N PHE A 121 -19.10 0.84 -1.30
CA PHE A 121 -20.16 0.14 -0.57
C PHE A 121 -19.64 -1.10 0.18
N TRP A 122 -20.48 -1.61 1.07
CA TRP A 122 -20.32 -2.89 1.75
C TRP A 122 -21.58 -3.73 1.62
N LEU A 123 -21.40 -5.04 1.48
CA LEU A 123 -22.45 -6.06 1.44
C LEU A 123 -22.26 -7.08 2.56
N PRO A 124 -23.32 -7.75 3.05
CA PRO A 124 -23.19 -8.91 3.89
C PRO A 124 -22.39 -10.01 3.19
N ALA A 125 -21.56 -10.72 3.95
CA ALA A 125 -20.73 -11.78 3.39
C ALA A 125 -21.51 -13.06 3.02
N GLY A 126 -22.71 -13.26 3.58
CA GLY A 126 -23.63 -14.36 3.29
C GLY A 126 -24.63 -14.10 2.16
N ASP A 127 -24.40 -13.09 1.32
CA ASP A 127 -25.29 -12.67 0.22
C ASP A 127 -25.73 -13.82 -0.71
N PRO A 128 -27.02 -13.89 -1.10
CA PRO A 128 -27.60 -14.90 -1.99
C PRO A 128 -26.94 -15.12 -3.35
N GLU A 129 -26.20 -14.14 -3.91
CA GLU A 129 -25.47 -14.38 -5.18
C GLU A 129 -24.29 -15.35 -5.03
N VAL A 130 -23.76 -15.47 -3.81
CA VAL A 130 -22.76 -16.49 -3.51
C VAL A 130 -23.51 -17.78 -3.22
N LYS A 131 -23.63 -18.64 -4.24
CA LYS A 131 -24.09 -20.01 -4.01
C LYS A 131 -23.28 -20.58 -2.85
N PRO A 132 -23.92 -21.15 -1.81
CA PRO A 132 -23.19 -21.84 -0.76
C PRO A 132 -22.23 -22.83 -1.42
N ALA A 133 -20.97 -22.80 -0.99
CA ALA A 133 -19.93 -23.71 -1.45
C ALA A 133 -20.31 -25.20 -1.28
N ASP A 134 -21.40 -25.46 -0.56
CA ASP A 134 -22.04 -26.76 -0.32
C ASP A 134 -22.50 -27.49 -1.60
N LYS A 135 -22.58 -26.81 -2.76
CA LYS A 135 -22.91 -27.47 -4.05
C LYS A 135 -21.72 -27.74 -4.97
N ASP A 136 -20.48 -27.52 -4.52
CA ASP A 136 -19.30 -28.03 -5.21
C ASP A 136 -18.77 -29.29 -4.50
N PRO A 137 -19.01 -30.51 -5.04
CA PRO A 137 -18.48 -31.76 -4.49
C PRO A 137 -16.95 -31.79 -4.42
N LYS A 138 -16.26 -30.86 -5.11
CA LYS A 138 -14.80 -30.79 -5.21
C LYS A 138 -14.16 -29.78 -4.25
N GLY A 139 -14.90 -29.21 -3.30
CA GLY A 139 -14.28 -28.66 -2.09
C GLY A 139 -13.48 -27.38 -2.28
N SER A 140 -13.86 -26.48 -3.19
CA SER A 140 -13.42 -25.08 -3.16
C SER A 140 -14.04 -24.37 -1.94
N ARG A 141 -13.59 -24.76 -0.74
CA ARG A 141 -14.08 -24.29 0.56
C ARG A 141 -13.54 -22.92 0.93
N PHE A 142 -12.69 -22.35 0.08
CA PHE A 142 -12.16 -21.00 0.16
C PHE A 142 -12.26 -20.35 -1.21
N SER A 143 -13.15 -19.36 -1.35
CA SER A 143 -12.82 -18.26 -2.24
C SER A 143 -11.51 -17.68 -1.70
N PHE A 144 -10.43 -17.78 -2.47
CA PHE A 144 -9.10 -17.26 -2.15
C PHE A 144 -9.09 -15.73 -1.89
N ASP A 145 -10.26 -15.09 -1.91
CA ASP A 145 -10.50 -13.65 -1.82
C ASP A 145 -11.01 -13.21 -0.42
N SER A 146 -11.11 -14.10 0.57
CA SER A 146 -11.57 -13.73 1.93
C SER A 146 -10.41 -13.55 2.90
N GLU A 147 -10.22 -12.33 3.38
CA GLU A 147 -9.32 -11.97 4.48
C GLU A 147 -10.02 -12.16 5.84
N ILE A 148 -9.26 -12.63 6.82
CA ILE A 148 -9.70 -12.73 8.22
C ILE A 148 -8.85 -11.76 9.04
N ILE A 149 -9.52 -10.89 9.80
CA ILE A 149 -8.85 -9.96 10.70
C ILE A 149 -9.32 -10.28 12.11
N ALA A 150 -8.37 -10.49 13.01
CA ALA A 150 -8.62 -10.84 14.39
C ALA A 150 -8.01 -9.81 15.34
N ARG A 151 -8.70 -9.55 16.44
CA ARG A 151 -8.20 -8.80 17.59
C ARG A 151 -7.69 -9.81 18.61
N LEU A 152 -6.41 -9.73 18.99
CA LEU A 152 -5.87 -10.58 20.04
C LEU A 152 -6.51 -10.25 21.40
N ALA A 153 -6.70 -11.28 22.22
CA ALA A 153 -7.13 -11.11 23.61
C ALA A 153 -6.06 -10.38 24.44
N GLY A 154 -6.50 -9.74 25.53
CA GLY A 154 -5.61 -9.00 26.42
C GLY A 154 -4.51 -9.90 27.00
N GLY A 155 -3.25 -9.48 26.86
CA GLY A 155 -2.09 -10.24 27.37
C GLY A 155 -1.57 -11.35 26.44
N VAL A 156 -2.21 -11.60 25.30
CA VAL A 156 -1.76 -12.61 24.33
C VAL A 156 -0.72 -12.02 23.39
N SER A 157 0.45 -12.65 23.33
CA SER A 157 1.51 -12.27 22.38
C SER A 157 1.24 -12.83 20.98
N MET A 158 1.75 -12.14 19.95
CA MET A 158 1.70 -12.63 18.56
C MET A 158 2.28 -14.04 18.40
N LYS A 159 3.33 -14.38 19.18
CA LYS A 159 3.95 -15.71 19.15
C LYS A 159 3.01 -16.80 19.66
N GLN A 160 2.28 -16.53 20.74
CA GLN A 160 1.30 -17.47 21.29
C GLN A 160 0.14 -17.67 20.31
N ALA A 161 -0.37 -16.59 19.73
CA ALA A 161 -1.43 -16.67 18.72
C ALA A 161 -0.98 -17.44 17.46
N GLN A 162 0.27 -17.22 17.00
CA GLN A 162 0.84 -17.98 15.89
C GLN A 162 0.90 -19.49 16.20
N ALA A 163 1.36 -19.87 17.40
CA ALA A 163 1.44 -21.28 17.78
C ALA A 163 0.07 -21.98 17.75
N VAL A 164 -1.00 -21.30 18.17
CA VAL A 164 -2.37 -21.84 18.06
C VAL A 164 -2.79 -21.99 16.60
N LEU A 165 -2.48 -21.02 15.76
CA LEU A 165 -2.76 -21.07 14.32
C LEU A 165 -1.96 -22.18 13.61
N ASP A 166 -0.73 -22.44 14.03
CA ASP A 166 0.12 -23.50 13.48
C ASP A 166 -0.48 -24.89 13.79
N VAL A 167 -0.98 -25.10 15.01
CA VAL A 167 -1.69 -26.34 15.38
C VAL A 167 -2.96 -26.51 14.57
N LEU A 168 -3.75 -25.43 14.40
CA LEU A 168 -4.96 -25.47 13.58
C LEU A 168 -4.66 -25.74 12.11
N ALA A 169 -3.61 -25.11 11.56
CA ALA A 169 -3.16 -25.33 10.19
C ALA A 169 -2.74 -26.78 9.99
N GLN A 170 -1.92 -27.33 10.89
CA GLN A 170 -1.45 -28.71 10.83
C GLN A 170 -2.61 -29.72 10.93
N ARG A 171 -3.54 -29.52 11.87
CA ARG A 171 -4.72 -30.37 12.01
C ARG A 171 -5.57 -30.33 10.74
N TYR A 172 -5.77 -29.14 10.17
CA TYR A 172 -6.54 -28.98 8.94
C TYR A 172 -5.84 -29.67 7.76
N GLU A 173 -4.52 -29.54 7.64
CA GLU A 173 -3.71 -30.28 6.66
C GLU A 173 -3.84 -31.80 6.84
N ASP A 174 -3.79 -32.32 8.07
CA ASP A 174 -3.96 -33.75 8.34
C ASP A 174 -5.34 -34.26 7.91
N GLU A 175 -6.40 -33.53 8.27
CA GLU A 175 -7.79 -33.87 7.94
C GLU A 175 -8.06 -33.78 6.42
N HIS A 176 -7.38 -32.86 5.72
CA HIS A 176 -7.61 -32.58 4.30
C HIS A 176 -6.49 -33.06 3.37
N ARG A 177 -5.49 -33.79 3.89
CA ARG A 177 -4.31 -34.29 3.15
C ARG A 177 -4.69 -35.03 1.87
N LYS A 178 -5.75 -35.84 1.94
CA LYS A 178 -6.25 -36.63 0.79
C LYS A 178 -6.96 -35.79 -0.27
N SER A 179 -7.41 -34.59 0.08
CA SER A 179 -8.15 -33.69 -0.81
C SER A 179 -7.26 -32.64 -1.48
N GLY A 180 -5.98 -32.55 -1.11
CA GLY A 180 -5.05 -31.51 -1.61
C GLY A 180 -5.27 -30.11 -1.00
N TYR A 181 -6.44 -29.86 -0.39
CA TYR A 181 -6.82 -28.57 0.19
C TYR A 181 -6.30 -28.31 1.61
N GLY A 182 -5.19 -28.91 2.02
CA GLY A 182 -4.58 -28.67 3.34
C GLY A 182 -3.88 -27.31 3.44
N TYR A 183 -3.73 -26.79 4.67
CA TYR A 183 -2.93 -25.59 4.96
C TYR A 183 -1.59 -25.95 5.61
N ALA A 184 -0.48 -25.67 4.90
CA ALA A 184 0.85 -25.81 5.49
C ALA A 184 1.11 -24.75 6.59
N SER A 185 0.49 -23.58 6.52
CA SER A 185 0.60 -22.54 7.55
C SER A 185 -0.55 -21.52 7.50
N LEU A 186 -0.84 -20.91 8.65
CA LEU A 186 -1.72 -19.75 8.79
C LEU A 186 -0.92 -18.59 9.41
N PRO A 187 -0.11 -17.87 8.60
CA PRO A 187 0.78 -16.84 9.13
C PRO A 187 0.00 -15.62 9.62
N LEU A 188 0.17 -15.29 10.89
CA LEU A 188 -0.37 -14.09 11.51
C LEU A 188 0.52 -12.89 11.17
N ARG A 189 -0.07 -11.89 10.53
CA ARG A 189 0.62 -10.63 10.22
C ARG A 189 -0.03 -9.49 11.00
N PRO A 190 0.77 -8.60 11.63
CA PRO A 190 0.26 -7.37 12.20
C PRO A 190 -0.54 -6.60 11.15
N VAL A 191 -1.75 -6.18 11.51
CA VAL A 191 -2.65 -5.45 10.61
C VAL A 191 -1.98 -4.21 9.97
N ARG A 192 -1.04 -3.56 10.68
CA ARG A 192 -0.21 -2.46 10.15
C ARG A 192 0.61 -2.83 8.91
N GLU A 193 1.05 -4.08 8.78
CA GLU A 193 1.83 -4.58 7.64
C GLU A 193 0.96 -4.90 6.43
N VAL A 194 -0.34 -5.16 6.66
CA VAL A 194 -1.35 -5.30 5.60
C VAL A 194 -1.67 -3.92 5.00
N PHE A 195 -1.73 -2.88 5.84
CA PHE A 195 -2.02 -1.51 5.40
C PHE A 195 -0.83 -0.75 4.82
N ALA A 196 0.36 -0.98 5.35
CA ALA A 196 1.61 -0.47 4.82
C ALA A 196 2.51 -1.67 4.52
N SER A 197 2.61 -2.04 3.23
CA SER A 197 3.44 -3.17 2.83
C SER A 197 4.84 -3.01 3.42
N ALA A 198 5.46 -4.13 3.81
CA ALA A 198 6.78 -4.13 4.44
C ALA A 198 7.82 -3.34 3.61
N ASP A 199 7.65 -3.27 2.29
CA ASP A 199 8.52 -2.53 1.39
C ASP A 199 8.30 -1.00 1.45
N VAL A 200 7.07 -0.55 1.64
CA VAL A 200 6.80 0.88 1.94
C VAL A 200 7.41 1.25 3.28
N GLN A 201 7.25 0.39 4.31
CA GLN A 201 7.84 0.63 5.63
C GLN A 201 9.36 0.71 5.60
N LYS A 202 10.04 -0.08 4.75
CA LYS A 202 11.50 -0.01 4.56
C LYS A 202 11.96 1.27 3.88
N THR A 203 11.08 1.94 3.12
CA THR A 203 11.42 3.16 2.37
C THR A 203 11.28 4.42 3.24
N ILE A 204 10.37 4.42 4.22
CA ILE A 204 10.13 5.56 5.12
C ILE A 204 11.40 6.06 5.83
N PRO A 205 12.26 5.19 6.43
CA PRO A 205 13.51 5.63 7.05
C PRO A 205 14.44 6.36 6.08
N GLY A 206 14.47 5.97 4.79
CA GLY A 206 15.26 6.64 3.77
C GLY A 206 14.79 8.08 3.54
N PHE A 207 13.48 8.30 3.44
CA PHE A 207 12.91 9.66 3.34
C PHE A 207 13.18 10.48 4.59
N VAL A 208 13.03 9.89 5.78
CA VAL A 208 13.33 10.58 7.05
C VAL A 208 14.81 10.96 7.13
N GLY A 209 15.71 10.06 6.75
CA GLY A 209 17.15 10.35 6.68
C GLY A 209 17.45 11.50 5.70
N ALA A 210 16.84 11.48 4.51
CA ALA A 210 16.99 12.56 3.54
C ALA A 210 16.50 13.92 4.08
N MET A 211 15.33 13.94 4.74
CA MET A 211 14.78 15.14 5.39
C MET A 211 15.72 15.67 6.49
N ILE A 212 16.30 14.79 7.31
CA ILE A 212 17.28 15.16 8.34
C ILE A 212 18.54 15.76 7.71
N PHE A 213 19.07 15.19 6.63
CA PHE A 213 20.25 15.75 5.95
C PHE A 213 19.99 17.13 5.37
N VAL A 214 18.84 17.33 4.72
CA VAL A 214 18.44 18.66 4.21
C VAL A 214 18.31 19.66 5.38
N LEU A 215 17.71 19.25 6.49
CA LEU A 215 17.60 20.08 7.69
C LEU A 215 18.98 20.46 8.26
N LEU A 216 19.91 19.51 8.36
CA LEU A 216 21.26 19.76 8.86
C LEU A 216 22.04 20.73 7.94
N ILE A 217 21.90 20.58 6.62
CA ILE A 217 22.48 21.52 5.65
C ILE A 217 21.88 22.93 5.85
N ALA A 218 20.56 23.04 6.03
CA ALA A 218 19.92 24.32 6.30
C ALA A 218 20.41 24.94 7.63
N CYS A 219 20.55 24.14 8.69
CA CYS A 219 21.09 24.56 9.98
C CYS A 219 22.55 25.03 9.87
N ALA A 220 23.39 24.34 9.10
CA ALA A 220 24.77 24.74 8.86
C ALA A 220 24.86 26.10 8.15
N ASN A 221 24.02 26.31 7.13
CA ASN A 221 23.90 27.59 6.44
C ASN A 221 23.43 28.71 7.37
N ALA A 222 22.39 28.45 8.16
CA ALA A 222 21.88 29.40 9.15
C ALA A 222 22.92 29.75 10.22
N ALA A 223 23.73 28.77 10.65
CA ALA A 223 24.83 28.97 11.60
C ALA A 223 25.93 29.84 10.99
N ASN A 224 26.30 29.61 9.72
CA ASN A 224 27.31 30.40 9.01
C ASN A 224 26.88 31.87 8.85
N LEU A 225 25.60 32.11 8.53
CA LEU A 225 25.01 33.46 8.46
C LEU A 225 24.97 34.14 9.84
N SER A 226 24.55 33.42 10.88
CA SER A 226 24.47 33.94 12.24
C SER A 226 25.85 34.27 12.80
N LEU A 227 26.86 33.45 12.47
CA LEU A 227 28.26 33.71 12.81
C LEU A 227 28.78 34.98 12.13
N ALA A 228 28.48 35.17 10.84
CA ALA A 228 28.85 36.39 10.11
C ALA A 228 28.19 37.64 10.68
N ARG A 229 26.92 37.56 11.11
CA ARG A 229 26.20 38.66 11.77
C ARG A 229 26.78 38.99 13.15
N ALA A 230 27.09 37.96 13.95
CA ALA A 230 27.73 38.15 15.25
C ALA A 230 29.10 38.81 15.12
N GLU A 231 29.85 38.51 14.05
CA GLU A 231 31.13 39.15 13.73
C GLU A 231 30.95 40.63 13.36
N ALA A 232 30.03 40.95 12.46
CA ALA A 232 29.74 42.35 12.08
C ALA A 232 29.29 43.21 13.27
N ARG A 233 28.68 42.59 14.30
CA ARG A 233 28.21 43.26 15.52
C ARG A 233 29.18 43.16 16.70
N GLN A 234 30.42 42.70 16.50
CA GLN A 234 31.39 42.53 17.60
C GLN A 234 31.64 43.82 18.37
N HIS A 235 31.77 44.96 17.68
CA HIS A 235 32.02 46.25 18.31
C HIS A 235 30.84 46.68 19.21
N GLU A 236 29.61 46.48 18.76
CA GLU A 236 28.39 46.76 19.53
C GLU A 236 28.27 45.86 20.77
N LEU A 237 28.48 44.54 20.58
CA LEU A 237 28.44 43.56 21.67
C LEU A 237 29.52 43.84 22.72
N ALA A 238 30.70 44.30 22.29
CA ALA A 238 31.79 44.71 23.17
C ALA A 238 31.45 45.97 23.99
N ILE A 239 30.83 46.98 23.37
CA ILE A 239 30.35 48.18 24.09
C ILE A 239 29.29 47.81 25.13
N ARG A 240 28.30 46.98 24.75
CA ARG A 240 27.26 46.51 25.68
C ARG A 240 27.83 45.72 26.85
N GLY A 241 28.84 44.88 26.59
CA GLY A 241 29.58 44.16 27.63
C GLY A 241 30.33 45.12 28.57
N ALA A 242 30.96 46.16 28.03
CA ALA A 242 31.65 47.19 28.82
C ALA A 242 30.68 48.03 29.68
N LEU A 243 29.45 48.24 29.21
CA LEU A 243 28.36 48.88 29.95
C LEU A 243 27.70 47.95 30.99
N GLY A 244 28.22 46.75 31.21
CA GLY A 244 27.78 45.84 32.27
C GLY A 244 26.75 44.78 31.87
N ALA A 245 26.49 44.58 30.57
CA ALA A 245 25.63 43.48 30.14
C ALA A 245 26.26 42.12 30.46
N SER A 246 25.51 41.23 31.13
CA SER A 246 25.99 39.88 31.44
C SER A 246 26.14 39.05 30.16
N ARG A 247 27.13 38.15 30.13
CA ARG A 247 27.35 37.22 29.00
C ARG A 247 26.12 36.38 28.68
N LEU A 248 25.36 36.00 29.71
CA LEU A 248 24.11 35.25 29.57
C LEU A 248 23.03 36.07 28.87
N ARG A 249 22.94 37.39 29.15
CA ARG A 249 22.00 38.29 28.46
C ARG A 249 22.34 38.42 26.98
N LEU A 250 23.62 38.58 26.64
CA LEU A 250 24.07 38.66 25.25
C LEU A 250 23.86 37.34 24.49
N LEU A 251 24.09 36.20 25.16
CA LEU A 251 23.86 34.87 24.60
C LEU A 251 22.37 34.63 24.30
N TRP A 252 21.47 34.93 25.26
CA TRP A 252 20.02 34.80 25.04
C TRP A 252 19.51 35.72 23.93
N GLN A 253 20.04 36.95 23.84
CA GLN A 253 19.69 37.86 22.75
C GLN A 253 20.02 37.25 21.38
N LEU A 254 21.25 36.75 21.18
CA LEU A 254 21.69 36.17 19.92
C LEU A 254 20.96 34.85 19.59
N LEU A 255 20.61 34.05 20.60
CA LEU A 255 19.78 32.86 20.43
C LEU A 255 18.36 33.22 19.98
N LEU A 256 17.73 34.22 20.59
CA LEU A 256 16.40 34.68 20.19
C LEU A 256 16.40 35.26 18.76
N GLU A 257 17.47 35.97 18.38
CA GLU A 257 17.66 36.44 16.99
C GLU A 257 17.78 35.29 15.98
N SER A 258 18.22 34.11 16.40
CA SER A 258 18.29 32.90 15.56
C SER A 258 16.98 32.09 15.58
N LEU A 259 16.24 32.16 16.69
CA LEU A 259 14.98 31.45 16.87
C LEU A 259 13.82 32.08 16.07
N LEU A 260 13.76 33.42 16.03
CA LEU A 260 12.74 34.16 15.28
C LEU A 260 12.66 33.77 13.79
N PRO A 261 13.76 33.78 13.01
CA PRO A 261 13.72 33.37 11.61
C PRO A 261 13.43 31.87 11.45
N ALA A 262 13.82 31.01 12.39
CA ALA A 262 13.49 29.59 12.34
C ALA A 262 11.97 29.37 12.52
N LEU A 263 11.34 30.07 13.46
CA LEU A 263 9.89 30.03 13.67
C LEU A 263 9.11 30.64 12.49
N ALA A 264 9.60 31.76 11.94
CA ALA A 264 9.01 32.35 10.74
C ALA A 264 9.11 31.41 9.53
N GLY A 265 10.26 30.74 9.34
CA GLY A 265 10.45 29.72 8.33
C GLY A 265 9.49 28.55 8.49
N ALA A 266 9.26 28.09 9.72
CA ALA A 266 8.29 27.04 10.00
C ALA A 266 6.85 27.47 9.70
N ALA A 267 6.47 28.70 10.04
CA ALA A 267 5.14 29.23 9.71
C ALA A 267 4.91 29.30 8.19
N VAL A 268 5.90 29.77 7.43
CA VAL A 268 5.86 29.76 5.95
C VAL A 268 5.81 28.34 5.41
N GLY A 269 6.61 27.42 5.98
CA GLY A 269 6.62 26.01 5.60
C GLY A 269 5.26 25.32 5.79
N ILE A 270 4.61 25.54 6.93
CA ILE A 270 3.26 25.03 7.21
C ILE A 270 2.25 25.58 6.19
N GLY A 271 2.33 26.87 5.87
CA GLY A 271 1.49 27.48 4.83
C GLY A 271 1.69 26.85 3.45
N LEU A 272 2.94 26.59 3.07
CA LEU A 272 3.27 25.88 1.83
C LEU A 272 2.77 24.43 1.83
N THR A 273 2.85 23.72 2.96
CA THR A 273 2.30 22.38 3.10
C THR A 273 0.78 22.37 2.87
N TYR A 274 0.06 23.29 3.49
CA TYR A 274 -1.39 23.43 3.30
C TYR A 274 -1.76 23.68 1.83
N TRP A 275 -1.03 24.58 1.16
CA TRP A 275 -1.23 24.86 -0.27
C TRP A 275 -0.89 23.64 -1.14
N SER A 276 0.18 22.91 -0.81
CA SER A 276 0.63 21.73 -1.55
C SER A 276 -0.38 20.58 -1.51
N PHE A 277 -1.10 20.41 -0.39
CA PHE A 277 -2.19 19.43 -0.30
C PHE A 277 -3.31 19.73 -1.30
N GLY A 278 -3.75 20.98 -1.39
CA GLY A 278 -4.75 21.38 -2.38
C GLY A 278 -4.30 21.20 -3.84
N LEU A 279 -3.00 21.35 -4.11
CA LEU A 279 -2.43 21.08 -5.44
C LEU A 279 -2.36 19.57 -5.73
N MET A 280 -1.94 18.77 -4.75
CA MET A 280 -1.89 17.31 -4.85
C MET A 280 -3.25 16.70 -5.15
N GLU A 281 -4.32 17.18 -4.52
CA GLU A 281 -5.69 16.72 -4.81
C GLU A 281 -6.13 16.93 -6.27
N ARG A 282 -5.54 17.92 -6.96
CA ARG A 282 -5.86 18.22 -8.37
C ARG A 282 -4.98 17.45 -9.36
N LEU A 283 -3.72 17.19 -8.99
CA LEU A 283 -2.74 16.57 -9.88
C LEU A 283 -2.69 15.05 -9.78
N VAL A 284 -3.03 14.47 -8.63
CA VAL A 284 -2.92 13.03 -8.40
C VAL A 284 -4.25 12.33 -8.71
N PRO A 285 -4.30 11.41 -9.70
CA PRO A 285 -5.52 10.67 -10.02
C PRO A 285 -5.99 9.78 -8.87
N LEU A 286 -7.31 9.60 -8.79
CA LEU A 286 -8.08 9.00 -7.68
C LEU A 286 -7.62 7.61 -7.20
N TYR A 287 -6.85 6.85 -7.99
CA TYR A 287 -6.38 5.51 -7.59
C TYR A 287 -5.18 5.53 -6.63
N LEU A 288 -4.54 6.67 -6.40
CA LEU A 288 -3.55 6.89 -5.33
C LEU A 288 -4.19 7.48 -4.06
N SER A 289 -5.47 7.15 -3.81
CA SER A 289 -6.33 7.63 -2.71
C SER A 289 -5.76 7.50 -1.29
N ARG A 290 -4.65 6.76 -1.12
CA ARG A 290 -3.83 6.72 0.12
C ARG A 290 -3.40 8.11 0.61
N LEU A 291 -3.19 9.08 -0.29
CA LEU A 291 -2.70 10.42 0.07
C LEU A 291 -3.79 11.37 0.58
N ARG A 292 -5.07 10.99 0.51
CA ARG A 292 -6.20 11.86 0.86
C ARG A 292 -6.50 11.95 2.36
N ALA A 293 -5.68 11.30 3.19
CA ALA A 293 -5.74 11.37 4.66
C ALA A 293 -4.62 12.25 5.26
N MET A 294 -3.93 13.05 4.44
CA MET A 294 -2.91 13.99 4.93
C MET A 294 -3.60 15.23 5.52
N GLU A 295 -3.92 15.17 6.81
CA GLU A 295 -4.44 16.32 7.55
C GLU A 295 -3.32 16.97 8.36
N LEU A 296 -3.33 18.31 8.43
CA LEU A 296 -2.49 19.05 9.37
C LEU A 296 -3.12 18.96 10.76
N ASP A 297 -2.78 17.93 11.50
CA ASP A 297 -3.22 17.75 12.87
C ASP A 297 -2.32 18.52 13.85
N TRP A 298 -2.74 18.56 15.12
CA TRP A 298 -1.97 19.25 16.16
C TRP A 298 -0.61 18.58 16.42
N GLN A 299 -0.48 17.27 16.16
CA GLN A 299 0.76 16.52 16.38
C GLN A 299 1.82 16.97 15.38
N VAL A 300 1.47 17.06 14.09
CA VAL A 300 2.32 17.58 13.02
C VAL A 300 2.69 19.04 13.28
N LEU A 301 1.75 19.87 13.74
CA LEU A 301 2.03 21.27 14.09
C LEU A 301 3.02 21.36 15.27
N SER A 302 2.80 20.59 16.34
CA SER A 302 3.69 20.56 17.51
C SER A 302 5.09 20.06 17.14
N TYR A 303 5.18 19.04 16.29
CA TYR A 303 6.45 18.52 15.78
C TYR A 303 7.17 19.55 14.90
N SER A 304 6.44 20.27 14.04
CA SER A 304 7.00 21.35 13.21
C SER A 304 7.59 22.47 14.05
N VAL A 305 6.89 22.87 15.13
CA VAL A 305 7.41 23.85 16.10
C VAL A 305 8.64 23.31 16.83
N LEU A 306 8.63 22.04 17.26
CA LEU A 306 9.78 21.41 17.90
C LEU A 306 11.00 21.38 16.97
N VAL A 307 10.82 21.03 15.70
CA VAL A 307 11.89 21.05 14.69
C VAL A 307 12.40 22.46 14.45
N ALA A 308 11.52 23.46 14.39
CA ALA A 308 11.92 24.86 14.24
C ALA A 308 12.77 25.35 15.42
N VAL A 309 12.34 25.04 16.66
CA VAL A 309 13.05 25.41 17.88
C VAL A 309 14.40 24.72 17.95
N THR A 310 14.45 23.41 17.72
CA THR A 310 15.71 22.64 17.74
C THR A 310 16.67 23.13 16.65
N SER A 311 16.17 23.48 15.46
CA SER A 311 16.99 24.05 14.38
C SER A 311 17.55 25.43 14.72
N GLY A 312 16.73 26.31 15.30
CA GLY A 312 17.17 27.62 15.77
C GLY A 312 18.22 27.52 16.88
N LEU A 313 18.07 26.56 17.80
CA LEU A 313 19.07 26.28 18.83
C LEU A 313 20.36 25.72 18.24
N ILE A 314 20.29 24.70 17.38
CA ILE A 314 21.48 24.08 16.77
C ILE A 314 22.28 25.11 15.96
N SER A 315 21.60 25.91 15.14
CA SER A 315 22.26 26.91 14.30
C SER A 315 22.74 28.13 15.08
N GLY A 316 22.04 28.55 16.14
CA GLY A 316 22.35 29.75 16.92
C GLY A 316 23.34 29.56 18.06
N THR A 317 23.46 28.36 18.63
CA THR A 317 24.23 28.13 19.88
C THR A 317 25.71 28.49 19.74
N PHE A 318 26.39 27.96 18.73
CA PHE A 318 27.82 28.24 18.54
C PHE A 318 28.09 29.71 18.19
N PRO A 319 27.38 30.35 17.23
CA PRO A 319 27.51 31.79 16.98
C PRO A 319 27.23 32.67 18.21
N ALA A 320 26.19 32.35 18.99
CA ALA A 320 25.84 33.10 20.19
C ALA A 320 26.92 32.99 21.26
N TRP A 321 27.44 31.78 21.50
CA TRP A 321 28.55 31.56 22.43
C TRP A 321 29.85 32.24 21.96
N TYR A 322 30.17 32.12 20.67
CA TYR A 322 31.36 32.76 20.08
C TYR A 322 31.28 34.29 20.19
N GLY A 323 30.12 34.89 19.94
CA GLY A 323 29.90 36.34 20.07
C GLY A 323 29.93 36.83 21.51
N ALA A 324 29.37 36.08 22.47
CA ALA A 324 29.24 36.49 23.87
C ALA A 324 30.51 36.33 24.72
N THR A 325 31.48 35.51 24.29
CA THR A 325 32.66 35.15 25.10
C THR A 325 33.94 35.91 24.74
N ARG A 326 33.97 36.67 23.63
CA ARG A 326 35.18 37.40 23.23
C ARG A 326 35.41 38.65 24.08
N PRO A 327 36.62 38.85 24.64
CA PRO A 327 36.92 39.98 25.51
C PRO A 327 36.99 41.30 24.74
N VAL A 328 36.35 42.33 25.31
CA VAL A 328 36.28 43.74 24.86
C VAL A 328 37.66 44.31 24.48
N ALA A 329 38.71 43.91 25.22
CA ALA A 329 40.08 44.38 25.02
C ALA A 329 40.71 43.97 23.67
N ASN A 330 40.29 42.84 23.08
CA ASN A 330 40.79 42.41 21.77
C ASN A 330 39.99 43.03 20.61
N ALA A 331 38.73 43.41 20.82
CA ALA A 331 37.91 44.08 19.81
C ALA A 331 38.32 45.55 19.60
N LEU A 332 38.75 46.24 20.67
CA LEU A 332 39.22 47.63 20.60
C LEU A 332 40.67 47.78 20.09
N LYS A 333 41.50 46.73 20.18
CA LYS A 333 42.89 46.72 19.64
C LYS A 333 42.96 46.40 18.15
N GLN A 334 41.86 45.99 17.51
CA GLN A 334 41.83 45.53 16.12
C GLN A 334 41.77 46.65 15.06
N THR A 335 41.84 47.92 15.46
CA THR A 335 41.98 49.06 14.55
C THR A 335 43.37 49.18 13.89
N GLY A 336 44.33 48.32 14.25
CA GLY A 336 45.65 48.21 13.62
C GLY A 336 45.76 47.06 12.61
N VAL A 337 46.27 47.39 11.42
CA VAL A 337 46.52 46.52 10.26
C VAL A 337 47.11 45.15 10.64
N GLN A 338 46.51 44.07 10.10
CA GLN A 338 46.81 42.62 10.29
C GLN A 338 46.29 41.95 11.58
N ALA A 339 44.97 41.89 11.73
CA ALA A 339 44.34 40.92 12.62
C ALA A 339 44.20 39.55 11.91
N THR A 340 45.00 38.56 12.30
CA THR A 340 44.86 37.18 11.86
C THR A 340 43.43 36.69 12.17
N PRO A 341 42.67 36.17 11.18
CA PRO A 341 41.46 35.39 11.41
C PRO A 341 41.64 34.43 12.58
N GLY A 342 40.83 34.54 13.64
CA GLY A 342 40.95 33.61 14.76
C GLY A 342 40.86 32.16 14.27
N THR A 343 41.88 31.34 14.53
CA THR A 343 42.03 29.95 14.04
C THR A 343 40.76 29.10 14.23
N LEU A 344 40.07 29.30 15.36
CA LEU A 344 38.79 28.64 15.68
C LEU A 344 37.65 28.99 14.71
N ARG A 345 37.60 30.22 14.17
CA ARG A 345 36.59 30.66 13.19
C ARG A 345 36.77 29.95 11.87
N ASN A 346 38.00 29.96 11.35
CA ASN A 346 38.32 29.30 10.10
C ASN A 346 38.12 27.79 10.21
N LEU A 347 38.44 27.19 11.35
CA LEU A 347 38.18 25.76 11.59
C LEU A 347 36.68 25.46 11.61
N TYR A 348 35.87 26.26 12.29
CA TYR A 348 34.42 26.06 12.35
C TYR A 348 33.74 26.27 10.98
N ARG A 349 34.05 27.35 10.25
CA ARG A 349 33.50 27.57 8.90
C ARG A 349 33.94 26.49 7.90
N ARG A 350 35.21 26.06 7.97
CA ARG A 350 35.69 24.93 7.13
C ARG A 350 34.99 23.63 7.51
N GLY A 351 34.80 23.37 8.80
CA GLY A 351 34.06 22.20 9.29
C GLY A 351 32.61 22.18 8.80
N LEU A 352 31.90 23.31 8.91
CA LEU A 352 30.53 23.45 8.37
C LEU A 352 30.50 23.23 6.85
N ALA A 353 31.41 23.84 6.10
CA ALA A 353 31.46 23.66 4.65
C ALA A 353 31.76 22.20 4.24
N VAL A 354 32.69 21.53 4.93
CA VAL A 354 32.97 20.10 4.70
C VAL A 354 31.74 19.25 5.03
N LEU A 355 31.04 19.54 6.13
CA LEU A 355 29.81 18.85 6.50
C LEU A 355 28.71 19.03 5.44
N GLU A 356 28.47 20.27 5.01
CA GLU A 356 27.48 20.60 3.97
C GLU A 356 27.77 19.86 2.67
N VAL A 357 29.01 19.94 2.16
CA VAL A 357 29.41 19.26 0.93
C VAL A 357 29.29 17.75 1.07
N SER A 358 29.70 17.18 2.20
CA SER A 358 29.60 15.73 2.45
C SER A 358 28.14 15.25 2.48
N LEU A 359 27.26 15.97 3.20
CA LEU A 359 25.84 15.65 3.26
C LEU A 359 25.16 15.81 1.90
N ALA A 360 25.49 16.85 1.15
CA ALA A 360 24.98 17.08 -0.20
C ALA A 360 25.40 15.95 -1.15
N MET A 361 26.65 15.48 -1.07
CA MET A 361 27.13 14.34 -1.87
C MET A 361 26.40 13.05 -1.54
N VAL A 362 26.12 12.78 -0.25
CA VAL A 362 25.34 11.60 0.16
C VAL A 362 23.91 11.68 -0.36
N LEU A 363 23.25 12.84 -0.25
CA LEU A 363 21.91 13.05 -0.79
C LEU A 363 21.88 12.88 -2.32
N LEU A 364 22.86 13.45 -3.03
CA LEU A 364 22.95 13.35 -4.48
C LEU A 364 23.16 11.91 -4.94
N ALA A 365 24.05 11.16 -4.28
CA ALA A 365 24.28 9.75 -4.56
C ALA A 365 23.03 8.90 -4.26
N GLY A 366 22.38 9.12 -3.11
CA GLY A 366 21.16 8.41 -2.72
C GLY A 366 19.99 8.67 -3.68
N ALA A 367 19.77 9.93 -4.07
CA ALA A 367 18.76 10.29 -5.06
C ALA A 367 19.06 9.67 -6.43
N GLY A 368 20.33 9.70 -6.86
CA GLY A 368 20.78 9.05 -8.10
C GLY A 368 20.51 7.55 -8.11
N LEU A 369 20.81 6.86 -7.00
CA LEU A 369 20.53 5.42 -6.85
C LEU A 369 19.03 5.12 -6.83
N MET A 370 18.21 5.94 -6.18
CA MET A 370 16.74 5.78 -6.23
C MET A 370 16.20 5.95 -7.65
N ILE A 371 16.62 7.00 -8.35
CA ILE A 371 16.23 7.22 -9.76
C ILE A 371 16.69 6.04 -10.61
N GLN A 372 17.91 5.55 -10.42
CA GLN A 372 18.43 4.39 -11.12
C GLN A 372 17.63 3.12 -10.80
N SER A 373 17.23 2.92 -9.54
CA SER A 373 16.42 1.77 -9.11
C SER A 373 15.03 1.80 -9.76
N VAL A 374 14.36 2.95 -9.76
CA VAL A 374 13.07 3.11 -10.45
C VAL A 374 13.24 2.93 -11.95
N ALA A 375 14.28 3.52 -12.55
CA ALA A 375 14.57 3.33 -13.97
C ALA A 375 14.87 1.86 -14.30
N HIS A 376 15.50 1.12 -13.40
CA HIS A 376 15.76 -0.30 -13.55
C HIS A 376 14.46 -1.12 -13.44
N LEU A 377 13.57 -0.78 -12.50
CA LEU A 377 12.24 -1.40 -12.39
C LEU A 377 11.35 -1.09 -13.60
N LEU A 378 11.42 0.12 -14.15
CA LEU A 378 10.65 0.50 -15.35
C LEU A 378 11.22 -0.12 -16.64
N ARG A 379 12.50 -0.48 -16.64
CA ARG A 379 13.18 -1.14 -17.77
C ARG A 379 13.30 -2.65 -17.61
N SER A 380 12.98 -3.20 -16.44
CA SER A 380 13.03 -4.63 -16.22
C SER A 380 12.00 -5.27 -17.14
N ASP A 381 12.46 -6.16 -18.00
CA ASP A 381 11.60 -6.89 -18.92
C ASP A 381 10.62 -7.75 -18.10
N PRO A 382 9.29 -7.47 -18.15
CA PRO A 382 8.31 -8.26 -17.44
C PRO A 382 8.09 -9.65 -18.07
N GLY A 383 8.79 -9.98 -19.16
CA GLY A 383 8.58 -11.18 -19.96
C GLY A 383 7.40 -11.04 -20.94
N LEU A 384 6.95 -9.81 -21.19
CA LEU A 384 5.90 -9.45 -22.15
C LEU A 384 6.18 -8.07 -22.75
N ASP A 385 5.67 -7.81 -23.95
CA ASP A 385 5.76 -6.47 -24.58
C ASP A 385 4.49 -5.67 -24.29
N PRO A 386 4.53 -4.63 -23.44
CA PRO A 386 3.35 -3.85 -23.12
C PRO A 386 2.96 -2.85 -24.22
N ARG A 387 3.78 -2.67 -25.27
CA ARG A 387 3.51 -1.69 -26.34
C ARG A 387 2.34 -2.17 -27.20
N ASN A 388 1.33 -1.32 -27.36
CA ASN A 388 0.09 -1.61 -28.10
C ASN A 388 -0.70 -2.80 -27.55
N LEU A 389 -0.53 -3.11 -26.25
CA LEU A 389 -1.31 -4.13 -25.56
C LEU A 389 -2.50 -3.48 -24.85
N VAL A 390 -3.71 -3.97 -25.13
CA VAL A 390 -4.94 -3.53 -24.47
C VAL A 390 -5.48 -4.69 -23.63
N ASN A 391 -5.60 -4.46 -22.33
CA ASN A 391 -6.27 -5.40 -21.43
C ASN A 391 -7.77 -5.09 -21.37
N VAL A 392 -8.60 -6.09 -21.62
CA VAL A 392 -10.06 -5.99 -21.51
C VAL A 392 -10.55 -7.04 -20.53
N VAL A 393 -11.18 -6.58 -19.44
CA VAL A 393 -11.78 -7.47 -18.45
C VAL A 393 -13.19 -7.83 -18.90
N ILE A 394 -13.43 -9.11 -19.18
CA ILE A 394 -14.76 -9.62 -19.53
C ILE A 394 -15.53 -9.92 -18.24
N GLU A 395 -16.75 -9.38 -18.14
CA GLU A 395 -17.52 -9.43 -16.90
C GLU A 395 -17.84 -10.87 -16.44
N PRO A 396 -17.72 -11.16 -15.13
CA PRO A 396 -18.03 -12.47 -14.55
C PRO A 396 -19.46 -12.96 -14.81
N ASP A 397 -20.42 -12.08 -15.01
CA ASP A 397 -21.83 -12.45 -15.22
C ASP A 397 -22.10 -13.15 -16.55
N LEU A 398 -21.36 -12.79 -17.59
CA LEU A 398 -21.37 -13.53 -18.86
C LEU A 398 -20.90 -14.96 -18.62
N VAL A 399 -19.85 -15.15 -17.80
CA VAL A 399 -19.32 -16.46 -17.43
C VAL A 399 -20.29 -17.26 -16.55
N LYS A 400 -21.05 -16.59 -15.66
CA LYS A 400 -22.10 -17.22 -14.83
C LYS A 400 -23.32 -17.67 -15.65
N LYS A 401 -23.70 -16.90 -16.68
CA LYS A 401 -24.83 -17.20 -17.58
C LYS A 401 -24.58 -18.46 -18.43
N TYR A 402 -23.34 -18.67 -18.86
CA TYR A 402 -22.94 -19.86 -19.61
C TYR A 402 -22.28 -20.88 -18.68
N GLN A 403 -23.06 -21.75 -18.03
CA GLN A 403 -22.51 -22.73 -17.07
C GLN A 403 -21.84 -23.94 -17.73
N LYS A 404 -22.26 -24.31 -18.96
CA LYS A 404 -21.66 -25.41 -19.72
C LYS A 404 -20.32 -24.97 -20.33
N LEU A 405 -19.31 -25.82 -20.24
CA LEU A 405 -17.97 -25.57 -20.80
C LEU A 405 -18.03 -25.26 -22.30
N GLU A 406 -18.85 -26.00 -23.04
CA GLU A 406 -19.09 -25.78 -24.48
C GLU A 406 -19.58 -24.36 -24.77
N ALA A 407 -20.54 -23.87 -23.99
CA ALA A 407 -21.10 -22.53 -24.18
C ALA A 407 -20.10 -21.42 -23.82
N LYS A 408 -19.23 -21.66 -22.82
CA LYS A 408 -18.12 -20.74 -22.51
C LYS A 408 -17.10 -20.71 -23.64
N ASN A 409 -16.73 -21.87 -24.17
CA ASN A 409 -15.78 -21.96 -25.28
C ASN A 409 -16.31 -21.27 -26.54
N LEU A 410 -17.60 -21.42 -26.84
CA LEU A 410 -18.25 -20.72 -27.94
C LEU A 410 -18.26 -19.19 -27.73
N LEU A 411 -18.53 -18.71 -26.52
CA LEU A 411 -18.45 -17.29 -26.20
C LEU A 411 -17.03 -16.75 -26.40
N VAL A 412 -16.03 -17.43 -25.83
CA VAL A 412 -14.61 -17.06 -25.95
C VAL A 412 -14.19 -17.00 -27.42
N ALA A 413 -14.55 -18.02 -28.21
CA ALA A 413 -14.27 -18.07 -29.64
C ALA A 413 -14.95 -16.91 -30.41
N GLU A 414 -16.22 -16.60 -30.11
CA GLU A 414 -16.94 -15.52 -30.76
C GLU A 414 -16.40 -14.13 -30.40
N VAL A 415 -16.02 -13.92 -29.14
CA VAL A 415 -15.36 -12.68 -28.68
C VAL A 415 -14.02 -12.51 -29.38
N GLN A 416 -13.20 -13.57 -29.41
CA GLN A 416 -11.90 -13.55 -30.10
C GLN A 416 -12.08 -13.24 -31.60
N ARG A 417 -13.03 -13.91 -32.27
CA ARG A 417 -13.34 -13.69 -33.68
C ARG A 417 -13.73 -12.23 -33.99
N ARG A 418 -14.59 -11.63 -33.15
CA ARG A 418 -15.02 -10.22 -33.34
C ARG A 418 -13.91 -9.23 -33.07
N LEU A 419 -13.08 -9.46 -32.05
CA LEU A 419 -11.98 -8.56 -31.71
C LEU A 419 -10.87 -8.61 -32.75
N ILE A 420 -10.53 -9.79 -33.29
CA ILE A 420 -9.55 -9.92 -34.39
C ILE A 420 -10.04 -9.21 -35.66
N ALA A 421 -11.36 -9.13 -35.89
CA ALA A 421 -11.92 -8.44 -37.05
C ALA A 421 -11.84 -6.91 -36.96
N VAL A 422 -11.49 -6.34 -35.80
CA VAL A 422 -11.31 -4.89 -35.64
C VAL A 422 -10.03 -4.46 -36.36
N PRO A 423 -10.08 -3.46 -37.26
CA PRO A 423 -8.88 -2.98 -37.96
C PRO A 423 -7.78 -2.55 -36.98
N GLY A 424 -6.57 -3.08 -37.17
CA GLY A 424 -5.40 -2.78 -36.34
C GLY A 424 -5.16 -3.78 -35.19
N VAL A 425 -6.05 -4.75 -34.97
CA VAL A 425 -5.81 -5.84 -34.00
C VAL A 425 -4.99 -6.96 -34.65
N GLU A 426 -3.81 -7.26 -34.08
CA GLU A 426 -2.88 -8.27 -34.61
C GLU A 426 -3.13 -9.67 -34.02
N ALA A 427 -3.43 -9.75 -32.73
CA ALA A 427 -3.73 -11.00 -32.03
C ALA A 427 -4.61 -10.73 -30.81
N VAL A 428 -5.41 -11.73 -30.41
CA VAL A 428 -6.28 -11.64 -29.24
C VAL A 428 -6.05 -12.84 -28.34
N GLY A 429 -5.59 -12.56 -27.14
CA GLY A 429 -5.39 -13.52 -26.08
C GLY A 429 -6.49 -13.44 -25.05
N ILE A 430 -7.05 -14.58 -24.65
CA ILE A 430 -7.93 -14.64 -23.47
C ILE A 430 -7.20 -15.46 -22.42
N PHE A 431 -7.03 -14.89 -21.23
CA PHE A 431 -6.38 -15.52 -20.10
C PHE A 431 -7.29 -15.45 -18.88
N ILE A 432 -7.47 -16.59 -18.23
CA ILE A 432 -8.17 -16.70 -16.96
C ILE A 432 -7.13 -17.13 -15.93
N GLY A 433 -6.66 -16.18 -15.13
CA GLY A 433 -5.76 -16.43 -14.02
C GLY A 433 -6.54 -16.82 -12.77
N TYR A 434 -6.12 -17.89 -12.11
CA TYR A 434 -6.49 -18.21 -10.74
C TYR A 434 -5.39 -17.69 -9.82
N PRO A 435 -5.66 -16.62 -9.03
CA PRO A 435 -4.74 -16.19 -8.00
C PRO A 435 -4.66 -17.29 -6.93
N GLY A 436 -3.44 -17.63 -6.50
CA GLY A 436 -3.23 -18.57 -5.39
C GLY A 436 -2.12 -19.59 -5.63
N LEU A 437 -1.57 -20.06 -4.51
CA LEU A 437 -0.58 -21.13 -4.44
C LEU A 437 -1.26 -22.46 -4.75
N ARG A 438 -1.16 -22.96 -5.99
CA ARG A 438 -1.49 -24.36 -6.29
C ARG A 438 -0.27 -25.22 -6.05
N LYS A 439 -0.42 -26.28 -5.25
CA LYS A 439 0.62 -27.30 -5.08
C LYS A 439 0.63 -28.21 -6.32
N TYR A 440 1.82 -28.44 -6.86
CA TYR A 440 2.02 -29.37 -7.95
C TYR A 440 3.07 -30.39 -7.51
N ALA A 441 2.77 -31.67 -7.70
CA ALA A 441 3.74 -32.75 -7.57
C ALA A 441 4.47 -32.92 -8.91
N ILE A 442 5.79 -33.09 -8.86
CA ILE A 442 6.59 -33.44 -10.02
C ILE A 442 6.64 -34.97 -10.11
N THR A 443 6.25 -35.53 -11.25
CA THR A 443 6.27 -36.98 -11.44
C THR A 443 7.72 -37.50 -11.30
N GLY A 444 7.96 -38.38 -10.32
CA GLY A 444 9.29 -38.94 -10.03
C GLY A 444 10.00 -38.35 -8.80
N GLN A 445 9.39 -37.39 -8.09
CA GLN A 445 9.83 -36.93 -6.76
C GLN A 445 8.76 -37.28 -5.72
N GLU A 446 9.16 -37.91 -4.61
CA GLU A 446 8.23 -38.29 -3.52
C GLU A 446 7.73 -37.08 -2.72
N GLU A 447 8.55 -36.04 -2.57
CA GLU A 447 8.13 -34.79 -1.96
C GLU A 447 7.49 -33.87 -3.00
N SER A 448 6.26 -33.42 -2.72
CA SER A 448 5.65 -32.33 -3.47
C SER A 448 6.51 -31.09 -3.30
N VAL A 449 7.12 -30.61 -4.38
CA VAL A 449 7.73 -29.28 -4.35
C VAL A 449 6.61 -28.29 -4.11
N GLU A 450 6.71 -27.50 -3.04
CA GLU A 450 5.82 -26.38 -2.81
C GLU A 450 6.12 -25.32 -3.88
N LEU A 451 5.52 -25.53 -5.04
CA LEU A 451 5.57 -24.61 -6.15
C LEU A 451 4.70 -23.44 -5.76
N CYS A 452 5.34 -22.38 -5.24
CA CYS A 452 4.71 -21.08 -5.13
C CYS A 452 4.45 -20.53 -6.54
N ALA A 453 3.49 -21.10 -7.25
CA ALA A 453 2.92 -20.50 -8.44
C ALA A 453 2.15 -19.28 -7.97
N GLY A 454 2.70 -18.08 -8.19
CA GLY A 454 2.02 -16.83 -7.86
C GLY A 454 0.70 -16.66 -8.63
N ALA A 455 0.53 -17.38 -9.74
CA ALA A 455 -0.72 -17.55 -10.47
C ALA A 455 -0.64 -18.79 -11.38
N SER A 456 -1.75 -19.51 -11.55
CA SER A 456 -1.92 -20.51 -12.62
C SER A 456 -3.17 -20.16 -13.40
N GLY A 457 -3.24 -20.48 -14.70
CA GLY A 457 -4.37 -20.03 -15.50
C GLY A 457 -4.58 -20.86 -16.75
N ILE A 458 -5.72 -20.61 -17.39
CA ILE A 458 -6.07 -21.18 -18.69
C ILE A 458 -5.99 -20.03 -19.69
N GLY A 459 -5.30 -20.26 -20.80
CA GLY A 459 -5.14 -19.28 -21.87
C GLY A 459 -5.53 -19.87 -23.23
N THR A 460 -5.90 -19.01 -24.17
CA THR A 460 -5.99 -19.38 -25.59
C THR A 460 -4.59 -19.53 -26.19
N ALA A 461 -4.48 -20.22 -27.33
CA ALA A 461 -3.23 -20.37 -28.08
C ALA A 461 -2.53 -19.04 -28.37
N ASP A 462 -3.32 -18.04 -28.77
CA ASP A 462 -2.82 -16.70 -29.08
C ASP A 462 -2.53 -15.83 -27.86
N ALA A 463 -2.75 -16.31 -26.61
CA ALA A 463 -2.53 -15.51 -25.42
C ALA A 463 -1.08 -15.01 -25.30
N PHE A 464 -0.12 -15.92 -25.47
CA PHE A 464 1.30 -15.55 -25.45
C PHE A 464 1.74 -14.74 -26.66
N LYS A 465 1.07 -14.95 -27.82
CA LYS A 465 1.32 -14.19 -29.04
C LYS A 465 0.84 -12.74 -28.90
N ALA A 466 -0.35 -12.53 -28.34
CA ALA A 466 -0.90 -11.21 -28.07
C ALA A 466 -0.04 -10.42 -27.07
N MET A 467 0.48 -11.10 -26.04
CA MET A 467 1.44 -10.52 -25.08
C MET A 467 2.87 -10.44 -25.62
N ARG A 468 3.14 -11.01 -26.79
CA ARG A 468 4.47 -11.15 -27.40
C ARG A 468 5.52 -11.72 -26.43
N THR A 469 5.10 -12.65 -25.56
CA THR A 469 5.98 -13.31 -24.60
C THR A 469 6.92 -14.25 -25.35
N PRO A 470 8.25 -14.09 -25.27
CA PRO A 470 9.19 -14.90 -26.05
C PRO A 470 9.20 -16.37 -25.61
N LEU A 471 9.20 -17.29 -26.58
CA LEU A 471 9.36 -18.72 -26.33
C LEU A 471 10.85 -19.05 -26.23
N LEU A 472 11.30 -19.50 -25.05
CA LEU A 472 12.69 -19.92 -24.86
C LEU A 472 12.95 -21.32 -25.44
N ARG A 473 12.05 -22.27 -25.17
CA ARG A 473 12.12 -23.67 -25.64
C ARG A 473 10.72 -24.27 -25.71
N GLY A 474 10.50 -25.22 -26.63
CA GLY A 474 9.24 -25.97 -26.75
C GLY A 474 8.30 -25.40 -27.81
N ARG A 475 7.01 -25.31 -27.50
CA ARG A 475 5.96 -24.71 -28.34
C ARG A 475 4.92 -24.00 -27.46
N TYR A 476 4.19 -23.03 -28.03
CA TYR A 476 2.97 -22.51 -27.40
C TYR A 476 1.82 -23.51 -27.56
N PHE A 477 0.67 -23.20 -26.96
CA PHE A 477 -0.53 -23.99 -27.17
C PHE A 477 -1.01 -23.92 -28.62
N ASP A 478 -1.62 -24.99 -29.10
CA ASP A 478 -2.32 -25.07 -30.38
C ASP A 478 -3.71 -25.71 -30.21
N ASP A 479 -4.44 -25.91 -31.31
CA ASP A 479 -5.79 -26.46 -31.29
C ASP A 479 -5.86 -27.91 -30.74
N GLN A 480 -4.74 -28.64 -30.73
CA GLN A 480 -4.67 -30.00 -30.16
C GLN A 480 -4.61 -29.99 -28.64
N ASP A 481 -4.21 -28.85 -28.06
CA ASP A 481 -4.21 -28.62 -26.61
C ASP A 481 -5.54 -28.05 -26.11
N ALA A 482 -6.60 -28.09 -26.93
CA ALA A 482 -7.93 -27.65 -26.54
C ALA A 482 -8.76 -28.80 -25.93
N GLY A 483 -9.52 -28.48 -24.88
CA GLY A 483 -10.53 -29.37 -24.30
C GLY A 483 -10.09 -30.10 -23.02
N ALA A 484 -10.94 -31.00 -22.53
CA ALA A 484 -10.81 -31.61 -21.22
C ALA A 484 -9.60 -32.56 -21.07
N ASN A 485 -9.05 -33.04 -22.19
CA ASN A 485 -7.90 -33.95 -22.21
C ASN A 485 -6.57 -33.25 -22.51
N ALA A 486 -6.56 -31.92 -22.54
CA ALA A 486 -5.35 -31.14 -22.76
C ALA A 486 -4.34 -31.37 -21.63
N THR A 487 -3.11 -31.74 -21.98
CA THR A 487 -2.02 -32.02 -21.03
C THR A 487 -0.86 -31.04 -21.16
N ALA A 488 -0.86 -30.18 -22.18
CA ALA A 488 0.20 -29.22 -22.40
C ALA A 488 0.19 -28.13 -21.31
N VAL A 489 1.38 -27.81 -20.80
CA VAL A 489 1.60 -26.74 -19.82
C VAL A 489 2.78 -25.89 -20.28
N VAL A 490 2.59 -24.57 -20.24
CA VAL A 490 3.67 -23.60 -20.41
C VAL A 490 4.10 -23.12 -19.03
N VAL A 491 5.39 -23.18 -18.75
CA VAL A 491 5.99 -22.76 -17.47
C VAL A 491 7.01 -21.65 -17.69
N ASN A 492 7.16 -20.76 -16.72
CA ASN A 492 8.18 -19.72 -16.79
C ASN A 492 9.59 -20.29 -16.51
N GLU A 493 10.62 -19.51 -16.87
CA GLU A 493 12.02 -19.93 -16.70
C GLU A 493 12.37 -20.23 -15.22
N THR A 494 11.83 -19.44 -14.29
CA THR A 494 12.08 -19.61 -12.86
C THR A 494 11.57 -20.95 -12.35
N LEU A 495 10.38 -21.36 -12.78
CA LEU A 495 9.81 -22.65 -12.42
C LEU A 495 10.64 -23.78 -13.02
N ALA A 496 11.00 -23.68 -14.30
CA ALA A 496 11.85 -24.67 -14.96
C ALA A 496 13.19 -24.87 -14.23
N ARG A 497 13.89 -23.79 -13.85
CA ARG A 497 15.18 -23.85 -13.13
C ARG A 497 15.06 -24.40 -11.71
N ARG A 498 13.96 -24.13 -11.01
CA ARG A 498 13.75 -24.61 -9.63
C ARG A 498 13.36 -26.09 -9.60
N CYS A 499 12.48 -26.52 -10.51
CA CYS A 499 11.95 -27.88 -10.55
C CYS A 499 12.92 -28.87 -11.20
N TRP A 500 13.65 -28.42 -12.22
CA TRP A 500 14.56 -29.26 -13.00
C TRP A 500 15.92 -28.55 -13.17
N PRO A 501 16.69 -28.34 -12.08
CA PRO A 501 17.96 -27.64 -12.13
C PRO A 501 18.96 -28.39 -13.01
N GLY A 502 19.45 -27.73 -14.07
CA GLY A 502 20.39 -28.32 -15.03
C GLY A 502 19.79 -29.30 -16.03
N GLU A 503 18.48 -29.57 -15.98
CA GLU A 503 17.77 -30.49 -16.87
C GLU A 503 16.84 -29.74 -17.85
N ASN A 504 16.34 -30.45 -18.87
CA ASN A 504 15.32 -29.93 -19.76
C ASN A 504 13.91 -30.15 -19.18
N ALA A 505 13.13 -29.08 -19.07
CA ALA A 505 11.75 -29.13 -18.60
C ALA A 505 10.77 -29.73 -19.63
N ILE A 506 11.15 -29.78 -20.91
CA ILE A 506 10.32 -30.36 -21.97
C ILE A 506 10.17 -31.87 -21.76
N GLY A 507 8.94 -32.37 -21.82
CA GLY A 507 8.59 -33.78 -21.62
C GLY A 507 8.44 -34.19 -20.16
N LYS A 508 8.67 -33.27 -19.21
CA LYS A 508 8.39 -33.50 -17.79
C LYS A 508 6.91 -33.31 -17.51
N THR A 509 6.41 -34.03 -16.51
CA THR A 509 4.99 -33.97 -16.11
C THR A 509 4.87 -33.36 -14.72
N ILE A 510 3.90 -32.46 -14.58
CA ILE A 510 3.46 -31.95 -13.29
C ILE A 510 2.02 -32.42 -13.07
N ARG A 511 1.71 -32.81 -11.83
CA ARG A 511 0.37 -33.21 -11.44
C ARG A 511 -0.13 -32.25 -10.36
N PRO A 512 -1.30 -31.61 -10.52
CA PRO A 512 -1.91 -30.91 -9.40
C PRO A 512 -2.16 -31.91 -8.26
N THR A 513 -1.81 -31.53 -7.04
CA THR A 513 -2.05 -32.39 -5.86
C THR A 513 -3.53 -32.45 -5.46
N ASP A 514 -4.36 -31.58 -6.03
CA ASP A 514 -5.76 -31.35 -5.68
C ASP A 514 -6.75 -32.06 -6.63
N ALA A 515 -6.29 -33.07 -7.38
CA ALA A 515 -7.08 -33.81 -8.37
C ALA A 515 -7.69 -35.09 -7.82
#